data_AF-A0A3C0TPC0-F1
#
_entry.id   AF-A0A3C0TPC0-F1
#
_cell.length_a   1.000
_cell.length_b   1.000
_cell.length_c   1.000
_cell.angle_alpha   90.00
_cell.angle_beta   90.00
_cell.angle_gamma   90.00
#
_symmetry.space_group_name_H-M   'P 1'
#
loop_
_entity.id
_entity.type
_entity.pdbx_description
1 polymer ?
#
loop_
_entity_poly.entity_id
_entity_poly.type
_entity_poly.pdbx_seq_one_letter_code
_entity_poly.pdbx_strand_id
1 'polypeptide(L)'
;MYCHISDRNLLVKNYGEIPIPKFDTILQHDQTISNLVNLYLGELQSDKGIAYQTLLKIDAEILKLYHLPPKLERQILDIFWGQERDVPFEFKGYIPPEMTSWIPLHVYLSNAFREGTVEKILERIPVIKDKKFIDYLKGIGSE
;
A
#
# COMPACT_ATOMS: atom_id res chain seq x y z
N MET A 1 20.67 -6.04 26.47
CA MET A 1 19.41 -6.81 26.48
C MET A 1 19.09 -7.19 25.03
N TYR A 2 19.61 -8.31 24.53
CA TYR A 2 19.41 -8.69 23.13
C TYR A 2 17.96 -9.08 22.89
N CYS A 3 17.30 -8.46 21.90
CA CYS A 3 16.01 -8.92 21.41
C CYS A 3 16.31 -9.96 20.32
N HIS A 4 16.19 -11.24 20.66
CA HIS A 4 16.40 -12.34 19.71
C HIS A 4 15.14 -12.49 18.86
N ILE A 5 15.10 -11.83 17.73
CA ILE A 5 14.16 -12.12 16.64
C ILE A 5 15.00 -12.63 15.47
N SER A 6 14.99 -13.96 15.32
CA SER A 6 15.27 -14.72 14.07
C SER A 6 16.48 -14.25 13.25
N ASP A 7 17.64 -14.89 13.43
CA ASP A 7 18.90 -14.83 12.64
C ASP A 7 19.46 -13.43 12.25
N ARG A 8 18.81 -12.35 12.63
CA ARG A 8 19.20 -10.97 12.38
C ARG A 8 19.63 -10.33 13.69
N ASN A 9 20.93 -10.20 13.87
CA ASN A 9 21.51 -9.57 15.06
C ASN A 9 21.27 -8.05 15.04
N LEU A 10 20.09 -7.59 15.46
CA LEU A 10 19.83 -6.19 15.76
C LEU A 10 20.31 -5.89 17.19
N LEU A 11 21.45 -5.18 17.30
CA LEU A 11 21.95 -4.73 18.59
C LEU A 11 21.01 -3.66 19.16
N VAL A 12 20.78 -3.65 20.47
CA VAL A 12 19.92 -2.64 21.15
C VAL A 12 20.33 -1.21 20.80
N LYS A 13 21.63 -0.97 20.65
CA LYS A 13 22.16 0.34 20.25
C LYS A 13 21.64 0.79 18.88
N ASN A 14 21.37 -0.15 17.96
CA ASN A 14 20.86 0.15 16.62
C ASN A 14 19.40 0.59 16.65
N TYR A 15 18.61 0.22 17.68
CA TYR A 15 17.22 0.66 17.81
C TYR A 15 17.12 2.17 18.03
N GLY A 16 18.12 2.79 18.67
CA GLY A 16 18.17 4.24 18.86
C GLY A 16 18.44 5.03 17.58
N GLU A 17 18.91 4.35 16.52
CA GLU A 17 19.20 4.97 15.21
C GLU A 17 18.01 4.86 14.25
N ILE A 18 16.99 4.06 14.58
CA ILE A 18 15.80 3.92 13.76
C ILE A 18 15.05 5.26 13.79
N PRO A 19 14.79 5.89 12.64
CA PRO A 19 13.99 7.10 12.62
C PRO A 19 12.58 6.76 13.10
N ILE A 20 12.08 7.48 14.10
CA ILE A 20 10.71 7.32 14.62
C ILE A 20 9.88 8.51 14.13
N PRO A 21 8.61 8.31 13.74
CA PRO A 21 7.73 9.42 13.40
C PRO A 21 7.58 10.40 14.55
N LYS A 22 7.10 11.61 14.24
CA LYS A 22 6.86 12.63 15.27
C LYS A 22 5.83 12.14 16.29
N PHE A 23 6.08 12.41 17.56
CA PHE A 23 5.27 11.94 18.67
C PHE A 23 3.80 12.37 18.57
N ASP A 24 3.53 13.62 18.19
CA ASP A 24 2.17 14.14 18.04
C ASP A 24 1.37 13.37 16.97
N THR A 25 2.03 13.02 15.85
CA THR A 25 1.41 12.25 14.78
C THR A 25 1.12 10.82 15.24
N ILE A 26 1.99 10.22 16.06
CA ILE A 26 1.76 8.89 16.64
C ILE A 26 0.52 8.92 17.53
N LEU A 27 0.41 9.90 18.44
CA LEU A 27 -0.74 10.01 19.33
C LEU A 27 -2.07 10.16 18.59
N GLN A 28 -2.07 10.90 17.48
CA GLN A 28 -3.27 11.10 16.66
C GLN A 28 -3.75 9.81 15.97
N HIS A 29 -2.83 8.89 15.67
CA HIS A 29 -3.11 7.65 14.93
C HIS A 29 -3.11 6.40 15.81
N ASP A 30 -2.83 6.53 17.11
CA ASP A 30 -2.63 5.42 18.06
C ASP A 30 -3.80 4.43 18.07
N GLN A 31 -5.03 4.94 18.17
CA GLN A 31 -6.22 4.09 18.16
C GLN A 31 -6.39 3.34 16.84
N THR A 32 -6.14 4.00 15.71
CA THR A 32 -6.27 3.39 14.37
C THR A 32 -5.25 2.26 14.21
N ILE A 33 -3.99 2.51 14.58
CA ILE A 33 -2.92 1.52 14.50
C ILE A 33 -3.20 0.35 15.45
N SER A 34 -3.58 0.63 16.69
CA SER A 34 -3.94 -0.39 17.68
C SER A 34 -5.08 -1.28 17.20
N ASN A 35 -6.12 -0.70 16.60
CA ASN A 35 -7.24 -1.45 16.03
C ASN A 35 -6.79 -2.35 14.87
N LEU A 36 -5.95 -1.85 13.96
CA LEU A 36 -5.42 -2.65 12.85
C LEU A 36 -4.53 -3.80 13.33
N VAL A 37 -3.70 -3.56 14.35
CA VAL A 37 -2.85 -4.61 14.95
C VAL A 37 -3.70 -5.68 15.60
N ASN A 38 -4.71 -5.30 16.39
CA ASN A 38 -5.64 -6.25 17.01
C ASN A 38 -6.39 -7.08 15.95
N LEU A 39 -6.84 -6.43 14.87
CA LEU A 39 -7.47 -7.10 13.73
C LEU A 39 -6.52 -8.13 13.10
N TYR A 40 -5.28 -7.72 12.81
CA TYR A 40 -4.26 -8.60 12.25
C TYR A 40 -4.00 -9.83 13.13
N LEU A 41 -3.86 -9.62 14.45
CA LEU A 41 -3.64 -10.72 15.40
C LEU A 41 -4.82 -11.69 15.45
N GLY A 42 -6.05 -11.19 15.38
CA GLY A 42 -7.25 -12.02 15.30
C GLY A 42 -7.34 -12.81 13.98
N GLU A 43 -7.00 -12.17 12.86
CA GLU A 43 -7.03 -12.77 11.53
C GLU A 43 -5.92 -13.80 11.31
N LEU A 44 -4.78 -13.66 12.00
CA LEU A 44 -3.62 -14.54 11.85
C LEU A 44 -3.95 -16.02 12.06
N GLN A 45 -4.90 -16.31 12.96
CA GLN A 45 -5.36 -17.67 13.26
C GLN A 45 -6.51 -18.13 12.37
N SER A 46 -7.21 -17.20 11.71
CA SER A 46 -8.44 -17.47 10.97
C SER A 46 -8.21 -17.52 9.46
N ASP A 47 -7.70 -16.44 8.87
CA ASP A 47 -7.48 -16.31 7.43
C ASP A 47 -6.20 -15.53 7.15
N LYS A 48 -5.19 -16.25 6.64
CA LYS A 48 -3.89 -15.69 6.30
C LYS A 48 -3.94 -14.65 5.18
N GLY A 49 -4.90 -14.77 4.26
CA GLY A 49 -5.09 -13.81 3.17
C GLY A 49 -5.62 -12.47 3.69
N ILE A 50 -6.56 -12.50 4.64
CA ILE A 50 -7.05 -11.27 5.29
C ILE A 50 -5.95 -10.68 6.17
N ALA A 51 -5.24 -11.51 6.95
CA ALA A 51 -4.10 -11.08 7.76
C ALA A 51 -3.01 -10.40 6.91
N TYR A 52 -2.71 -10.92 5.71
CA TYR A 52 -1.80 -10.29 4.76
C TYR A 52 -2.29 -8.88 4.36
N GLN A 53 -3.57 -8.74 4.01
CA GLN A 53 -4.13 -7.42 3.64
C GLN A 53 -4.13 -6.44 4.80
N THR A 54 -4.41 -6.90 6.02
CA THR A 54 -4.37 -6.07 7.22
C THR A 54 -2.95 -5.65 7.58
N LEU A 55 -1.96 -6.54 7.42
CA LEU A 55 -0.54 -6.20 7.58
C LEU A 55 -0.12 -5.06 6.64
N LEU A 56 -0.51 -5.13 5.35
CA LEU A 56 -0.21 -4.05 4.40
C LEU A 56 -0.84 -2.71 4.80
N LYS A 57 -2.05 -2.74 5.39
CA LYS A 57 -2.71 -1.53 5.92
C LYS A 57 -1.97 -0.94 7.12
N ILE A 58 -1.44 -1.79 8.01
CA ILE A 58 -0.60 -1.35 9.14
C ILE A 58 0.64 -0.65 8.61
N ASP A 59 1.37 -1.28 7.68
CA ASP A 59 2.58 -0.70 7.11
C ASP A 59 2.28 0.64 6.40
N ALA A 60 1.17 0.73 5.66
CA ALA A 60 0.73 1.95 5.00
C ALA A 60 0.40 3.08 6.00
N GLU A 61 -0.24 2.75 7.13
CA GLU A 61 -0.58 3.72 8.16
C GLU A 61 0.68 4.23 8.88
N ILE A 62 1.64 3.36 9.14
CA ILE A 62 2.95 3.72 9.71
C ILE A 62 3.73 4.62 8.75
N LEU A 63 3.78 4.27 7.46
CA LEU A 63 4.50 5.06 6.44
C LEU A 63 3.94 6.48 6.30
N LYS A 64 2.61 6.66 6.43
CA LYS A 64 1.99 7.99 6.44
C LYS A 64 2.55 8.90 7.53
N LEU A 65 2.89 8.36 8.70
CA LEU A 65 3.40 9.15 9.82
C LEU A 65 4.77 9.77 9.55
N TYR A 66 5.55 9.20 8.62
CA TYR A 66 6.84 9.74 8.22
C TYR A 66 6.72 10.92 7.24
N HIS A 67 5.53 11.18 6.68
CA HIS A 67 5.26 12.25 5.72
C HIS A 67 6.26 12.27 4.54
N LEU A 68 6.62 11.10 4.05
CA LEU A 68 7.57 10.96 2.95
C LEU A 68 6.95 11.46 1.64
N PRO A 69 7.73 12.10 0.75
CA PRO A 69 7.30 12.31 -0.62
C PRO A 69 6.99 10.96 -1.29
N PRO A 70 5.95 10.87 -2.15
CA PRO A 70 5.54 9.60 -2.77
C PRO A 70 6.67 8.84 -3.47
N LYS A 71 7.57 9.58 -4.13
CA LYS A 71 8.75 9.00 -4.79
C LYS A 71 9.68 8.29 -3.80
N LEU A 72 9.93 8.91 -2.65
CA LEU A 72 10.83 8.36 -1.63
C LEU A 72 10.20 7.16 -0.93
N GLU A 73 8.91 7.24 -0.61
CA GLU A 73 8.16 6.09 -0.08
C GLU A 73 8.25 4.89 -1.04
N ARG A 74 8.02 5.11 -2.33
CA ARG A 74 8.15 4.07 -3.36
C ARG A 74 9.55 3.47 -3.40
N GLN A 75 10.60 4.30 -3.42
CA GLN A 75 11.99 3.81 -3.42
C GLN A 75 12.29 2.94 -2.19
N ILE A 76 11.75 3.27 -1.02
CA ILE A 76 11.89 2.45 0.19
C ILE A 76 11.18 1.12 0.02
N LEU A 77 9.94 1.12 -0.48
CA LEU A 77 9.18 -0.12 -0.71
C LEU A 77 9.86 -1.04 -1.72
N ASP A 78 10.51 -0.48 -2.74
CA ASP A 78 11.25 -1.23 -3.75
C ASP A 78 12.46 -1.96 -3.17
N ILE A 79 13.11 -1.40 -2.14
CA ILE A 79 14.21 -2.08 -1.42
C ILE A 79 13.72 -3.36 -0.74
N PHE A 80 12.46 -3.37 -0.27
CA PHE A 80 11.85 -4.52 0.38
C PHE A 80 11.22 -5.51 -0.61
N TRP A 81 11.25 -5.22 -1.92
CA TRP A 81 10.71 -6.14 -2.92
C TRP A 81 11.55 -7.42 -3.00
N GLY A 82 10.88 -8.58 -3.01
CA GLY A 82 11.53 -9.89 -3.05
C GLY A 82 12.28 -10.26 -1.77
N GLN A 83 12.19 -9.46 -0.71
CA GLN A 83 12.78 -9.78 0.60
C GLN A 83 11.80 -10.63 1.41
N GLU A 84 12.30 -11.71 2.02
CA GLU A 84 11.50 -12.52 2.92
C GLU A 84 11.20 -11.77 4.23
N ARG A 85 9.93 -11.85 4.66
CA ARG A 85 9.47 -11.34 5.93
C ARG A 85 9.09 -12.50 6.82
N ASP A 86 9.45 -12.40 8.10
CA ASP A 86 9.13 -13.42 9.10
C ASP A 86 7.65 -13.29 9.52
N VAL A 87 6.77 -13.82 8.68
CA VAL A 87 5.31 -13.87 8.85
C VAL A 87 4.80 -15.25 8.46
N PRO A 88 3.67 -15.74 9.04
CA PRO A 88 3.22 -17.13 8.84
C PRO A 88 2.52 -17.37 7.49
N PHE A 89 2.82 -16.56 6.48
CA PHE A 89 2.29 -16.61 5.11
C PHE A 89 3.32 -16.08 4.11
N GLU A 90 3.11 -16.37 2.82
CA GLU A 90 3.98 -15.87 1.76
C GLU A 90 3.83 -14.35 1.62
N PHE A 91 4.90 -13.61 1.90
CA PHE A 91 4.92 -12.16 1.73
C PHE A 91 5.39 -11.78 0.31
N LYS A 92 4.47 -11.31 -0.54
CA LYS A 92 4.74 -11.03 -1.96
C LYS A 92 5.28 -9.63 -2.24
N GLY A 93 5.48 -8.81 -1.22
CA GLY A 93 5.87 -7.40 -1.36
C GLY A 93 4.68 -6.45 -1.39
N TYR A 94 4.98 -5.16 -1.58
CA TYR A 94 4.01 -4.08 -1.42
C TYR A 94 3.34 -3.66 -2.73
N ILE A 95 4.15 -3.15 -3.65
CA ILE A 95 3.73 -2.64 -4.95
C ILE A 95 4.64 -3.25 -6.01
N PRO A 96 4.11 -3.92 -7.05
CA PRO A 96 4.91 -4.58 -8.07
C PRO A 96 5.88 -3.62 -8.77
N PRO A 97 7.16 -3.99 -9.01
CA PRO A 97 8.17 -3.11 -9.61
C PRO A 97 7.84 -2.75 -11.06
N GLU A 98 6.97 -3.51 -11.73
CA GLU A 98 6.48 -3.23 -13.07
C GLU A 98 5.59 -1.97 -13.10
N MET A 99 5.04 -1.55 -11.95
CA MET A 99 4.21 -0.36 -11.83
C MET A 99 5.08 0.90 -11.76
N THR A 100 4.98 1.74 -12.79
CA THR A 100 5.77 2.98 -12.93
C THR A 100 5.23 4.19 -12.16
N SER A 101 4.05 4.06 -11.54
CA SER A 101 3.39 5.14 -10.82
C SER A 101 4.05 5.44 -9.47
N TRP A 102 4.39 6.71 -9.24
CA TRP A 102 4.93 7.22 -7.96
C TRP A 102 3.80 7.55 -6.97
N ILE A 103 3.08 6.52 -6.51
CA ILE A 103 1.99 6.67 -5.55
C ILE A 103 2.37 6.10 -4.18
N PRO A 104 1.88 6.71 -3.08
CA PRO A 104 2.00 6.13 -1.75
C PRO A 104 1.25 4.80 -1.60
N LEU A 105 1.68 3.96 -0.67
CA LEU A 105 1.09 2.65 -0.39
C LEU A 105 -0.37 2.76 0.02
N HIS A 106 -0.72 3.72 0.87
CA HIS A 106 -2.11 3.92 1.30
C HIS A 106 -3.06 4.27 0.14
N VAL A 107 -2.55 4.95 -0.90
CA VAL A 107 -3.32 5.23 -2.12
C VAL A 107 -3.46 3.97 -2.96
N TYR A 108 -2.36 3.22 -3.16
CA TYR A 108 -2.36 1.96 -3.88
C TYR A 108 -3.35 0.94 -3.28
N LEU A 109 -3.43 0.85 -1.95
CA LEU A 109 -4.35 -0.04 -1.24
C LEU A 109 -5.81 0.45 -1.24
N SER A 110 -6.07 1.70 -1.63
CA SER A 110 -7.40 2.28 -1.58
C SER A 110 -8.36 1.65 -2.59
N ASN A 111 -9.64 1.57 -2.23
CA ASN A 111 -10.67 1.09 -3.16
C ASN A 111 -10.75 1.99 -4.40
N ALA A 112 -10.57 3.30 -4.24
CA ALA A 112 -10.56 4.25 -5.36
C ALA A 112 -9.51 3.88 -6.42
N PHE A 113 -8.29 3.52 -6.00
CA PHE A 113 -7.26 3.07 -6.93
C PHE A 113 -7.63 1.73 -7.58
N ARG A 114 -8.11 0.76 -6.79
CA ARG A 114 -8.56 -0.55 -7.29
C ARG A 114 -9.76 -0.48 -8.23
N GLU A 115 -10.55 0.58 -8.16
CA GLU A 115 -11.72 0.84 -9.02
C GLU A 115 -11.39 1.69 -10.24
N GLY A 116 -10.27 2.41 -10.22
CA GLY A 116 -9.79 3.27 -11.30
C GLY A 116 -8.94 2.56 -12.35
N THR A 117 -8.82 1.22 -12.30
CA THR A 117 -8.07 0.47 -13.33
C THR A 117 -8.76 0.57 -14.69
N VAL A 118 -7.98 0.56 -15.77
CA VAL A 118 -8.45 0.74 -17.16
C VAL A 118 -9.61 -0.21 -17.47
N GLU A 119 -9.54 -1.46 -17.02
CA GLU A 119 -10.57 -2.47 -17.26
C GLU A 119 -11.92 -2.07 -16.64
N LYS A 120 -11.93 -1.62 -15.38
CA LYS A 120 -13.15 -1.17 -14.68
C LYS A 120 -13.68 0.14 -15.21
N ILE A 121 -12.80 1.02 -15.69
CA ILE A 121 -13.22 2.25 -16.38
C ILE A 121 -13.88 1.86 -17.70
N LEU A 122 -13.29 0.96 -18.49
CA LEU A 122 -13.86 0.49 -19.76
C LEU A 122 -15.24 -0.16 -19.57
N GLU A 123 -15.46 -0.90 -18.48
CA GLU A 123 -16.77 -1.45 -18.11
C GLU A 123 -17.84 -0.37 -17.88
N ARG A 124 -17.43 0.81 -17.39
CA ARG A 124 -18.32 1.94 -17.07
C ARG A 124 -18.53 2.90 -18.24
N ILE A 125 -17.68 2.85 -19.27
CA ILE A 125 -17.84 3.71 -20.45
C ILE A 125 -19.06 3.23 -21.24
N PRO A 126 -20.08 4.08 -21.43
CA PRO A 126 -21.23 3.71 -22.24
C PRO A 126 -20.75 3.47 -23.68
N VAL A 127 -21.02 2.27 -24.22
CA VAL A 127 -20.76 1.97 -25.63
C VAL A 127 -21.77 2.74 -26.46
N ILE A 128 -21.35 3.89 -26.99
CA ILE A 128 -22.20 4.72 -27.84
C ILE A 128 -22.31 4.03 -29.21
N LYS A 129 -23.48 3.45 -29.48
CA LYS A 129 -23.80 2.77 -30.75
C LYS A 129 -24.54 3.68 -31.74
N ASP A 130 -24.86 4.92 -31.36
CA ASP A 130 -25.59 5.83 -32.23
C ASP A 130 -24.67 6.37 -33.33
N LYS A 131 -24.94 5.90 -34.56
CA LYS A 131 -24.21 6.28 -35.76
C LYS A 131 -24.23 7.80 -36.00
N LYS A 132 -25.33 8.49 -35.69
CA LYS A 132 -25.41 9.95 -35.85
C LYS A 132 -24.45 10.70 -34.93
N PHE A 133 -24.30 10.21 -33.70
CA PHE A 133 -23.39 10.79 -32.73
C PHE A 133 -21.91 10.53 -33.08
N ILE A 134 -21.59 9.33 -33.57
CA ILE A 134 -20.25 9.00 -34.05
C ILE A 134 -19.85 9.84 -35.27
N ASP A 135 -20.78 10.01 -36.23
CA ASP A 135 -20.53 10.83 -37.41
C ASP A 135 -20.38 12.32 -37.05
N TYR A 136 -21.14 12.80 -36.05
CA TYR A 136 -20.97 14.14 -35.47
C TYR A 136 -19.57 14.32 -34.86
N LEU A 137 -19.13 13.42 -33.97
CA LEU A 137 -17.80 13.52 -33.35
C LEU A 137 -16.64 13.51 -34.35
N LYS A 138 -16.74 12.72 -35.43
CA LYS A 138 -15.72 12.69 -36.49
C LYS A 138 -15.63 14.02 -37.26
N GLY A 139 -16.74 14.75 -37.38
CA GLY A 139 -16.76 16.08 -37.99
C GLY A 139 -16.03 17.14 -37.16
N ILE A 140 -16.02 17.02 -35.83
CA ILE A 140 -15.39 18.00 -34.92
C ILE A 140 -13.86 17.89 -34.92
N GLY A 141 -13.31 16.70 -35.16
CA GLY A 141 -11.86 16.46 -35.18
C GLY A 141 -11.17 16.72 -36.52
N SER A 142 -11.88 17.30 -37.51
CA SER A 142 -11.38 17.55 -38.87
C SER A 142 -11.19 19.03 -39.18
N GLU A 143 -11.24 19.91 -38.17
CA GLU A 143 -10.84 21.33 -38.26
C GLU A 143 -9.47 21.58 -37.65
#